data_AF-A0A292YF90-F1
#
_entry.id   AF-A0A292YF90-F1
#
_cell.length_a   1.000
_cell.length_b   1.000
_cell.length_c   1.000
_cell.angle_alpha   90.00
_cell.angle_beta   90.00
_cell.angle_gamma   90.00
#
_symmetry.space_group_name_H-M   'P 1'
#
loop_
_entity.id
_entity.type
_entity.pdbx_description
1 polymer ?
#
loop_
_entity_poly.entity_id
_entity_poly.type
_entity_poly.pdbx_seq_one_letter_code
_entity_poly.pdbx_strand_id
1 'polypeptide(L)'
;MSLVDKYKKLDELVVKDKEEEVNDTFKEILEETFKKINKKIEEQKTLDIKNPEEKMAVRAMMEYMLELWDEGATDEAKQVGYDMVYLVDDARLKEMFTLFVIGILAGLSLDKFFEKYIDLREIYEDYFFTGFNDEIDELVEKYKDQFVKEFQE
;
A
#
# COMPACT_ATOMS: atom_id res chain seq x y z
N MET A 1 13.25 -17.06 -5.27
CA MET A 1 14.10 -16.05 -4.61
C MET A 1 13.32 -15.53 -3.41
N SER A 2 13.98 -14.87 -2.46
CA SER A 2 13.25 -14.15 -1.40
C SER A 2 12.58 -12.90 -1.98
N LEU A 3 11.54 -12.35 -1.33
CA LEU A 3 10.95 -11.08 -1.76
C LEU A 3 11.99 -9.95 -1.70
N VAL A 4 12.87 -9.98 -0.70
CA VAL A 4 13.98 -9.02 -0.58
C VAL A 4 14.89 -9.06 -1.80
N ASP A 5 15.26 -10.25 -2.28
CA ASP A 5 16.16 -10.37 -3.43
C ASP A 5 15.47 -9.99 -4.75
N LYS A 6 14.16 -10.24 -4.85
CA LYS A 6 13.37 -9.78 -6.01
C LYS A 6 13.29 -8.26 -6.07
N TYR A 7 13.10 -7.58 -4.94
CA TYR A 7 13.12 -6.12 -4.90
C TYR A 7 14.49 -5.54 -5.28
N LYS A 8 15.60 -6.13 -4.81
CA LYS A 8 16.93 -5.73 -5.27
C LYS A 8 17.08 -5.86 -6.79
N LYS A 9 16.59 -6.96 -7.36
CA LYS A 9 16.57 -7.17 -8.81
C LYS A 9 15.70 -6.12 -9.51
N LEU A 10 14.50 -5.86 -8.98
CA LEU A 10 13.58 -4.87 -9.51
C LEU A 10 14.24 -3.48 -9.56
N ASP A 11 14.85 -3.05 -8.46
CA ASP A 11 15.54 -1.75 -8.37
C ASP A 11 16.67 -1.63 -9.41
N GLU A 12 17.45 -2.70 -9.62
CA GLU A 12 18.46 -2.73 -10.68
C GLU A 12 17.87 -2.63 -12.10
N LEU A 13 16.71 -3.24 -12.34
CA LEU A 13 16.04 -3.23 -13.63
C LEU A 13 15.45 -1.85 -13.94
N VAL A 14 14.87 -1.19 -12.93
CA VAL A 14 14.37 0.19 -13.02
C VAL A 14 15.51 1.15 -13.39
N VAL A 15 16.66 1.06 -12.71
CA VAL A 15 17.83 1.91 -13.04
C VAL A 15 18.36 1.67 -14.46
N LYS A 16 18.19 0.45 -14.99
CA LYS A 16 18.62 0.07 -16.34
C LYS A 16 17.57 0.34 -17.41
N ASP A 17 16.42 0.92 -17.05
CA ASP A 17 15.31 1.23 -17.97
C ASP A 17 14.78 -0.01 -18.73
N LYS A 18 14.67 -1.14 -18.02
CA LYS A 18 14.24 -2.43 -18.57
C LYS A 18 12.77 -2.70 -18.27
N GLU A 19 11.87 -1.87 -18.81
CA GLU A 19 10.43 -1.85 -18.49
C GLU A 19 9.75 -3.24 -18.53
N GLU A 20 9.97 -4.04 -19.57
CA GLU A 20 9.37 -5.38 -19.68
C GLU A 20 9.81 -6.31 -18.53
N GLU A 21 11.11 -6.30 -18.20
CA GLU A 21 11.67 -7.12 -17.12
C GLU A 21 11.23 -6.60 -15.73
N VAL A 22 11.00 -5.29 -15.60
CA VAL A 22 10.43 -4.65 -14.39
C VAL A 22 9.02 -5.19 -14.16
N ASN A 23 8.15 -5.15 -15.17
CA ASN A 23 6.77 -5.63 -15.07
C ASN A 23 6.71 -7.12 -14.72
N ASP A 24 7.52 -7.95 -15.38
CA ASP A 24 7.59 -9.39 -15.08
C ASP A 24 8.07 -9.65 -13.65
N THR A 25 9.10 -8.92 -13.21
CA THR A 25 9.65 -9.08 -11.86
C THR A 25 8.66 -8.60 -10.79
N PHE A 26 7.94 -7.52 -11.02
CA PHE A 26 6.91 -7.03 -10.10
C PHE A 26 5.72 -7.99 -10.03
N LYS A 27 5.29 -8.57 -11.15
CA LYS A 27 4.26 -9.62 -11.17
C LYS A 27 4.67 -10.84 -10.33
N GLU A 28 5.93 -11.29 -10.45
CA GLU A 28 6.46 -12.37 -9.60
C GLU A 28 6.48 -12.01 -8.10
N ILE A 29 6.68 -10.72 -7.77
CA ILE A 29 6.60 -10.21 -6.38
C ILE A 29 5.16 -10.29 -5.88
N LEU A 30 4.18 -9.84 -6.68
CA LEU A 30 2.76 -9.89 -6.32
C LEU A 30 2.27 -11.32 -6.12
N GLU A 31 2.62 -12.25 -7.01
CA GLU A 31 2.23 -13.66 -6.89
C GLU A 31 2.73 -14.31 -5.58
N GLU A 32 3.96 -14.01 -5.16
CA GLU A 32 4.50 -14.49 -3.88
C GLU A 32 3.89 -13.76 -2.67
N THR A 33 3.62 -12.46 -2.82
CA THR A 33 2.95 -11.64 -1.81
C THR A 33 1.56 -12.17 -1.51
N PHE A 34 0.74 -12.43 -2.54
CA PHE A 34 -0.61 -12.99 -2.35
C PHE A 34 -0.59 -14.37 -1.71
N LYS A 35 0.35 -15.25 -2.10
CA LYS A 35 0.52 -16.55 -1.43
C LYS A 35 0.84 -16.39 0.06
N LYS A 36 1.68 -15.41 0.41
CA LYS A 36 2.05 -15.12 1.80
C LYS A 36 0.88 -14.54 2.59
N ILE A 37 0.14 -13.59 2.01
CA ILE A 37 -1.02 -12.96 2.63
C ILE A 37 -2.14 -13.97 2.86
N ASN A 38 -2.48 -14.78 1.85
CA ASN A 38 -3.50 -15.81 2.00
C ASN A 38 -3.14 -16.79 3.12
N LYS A 39 -1.87 -17.21 3.21
CA LYS A 39 -1.40 -18.05 4.31
C LYS A 39 -1.53 -17.35 5.67
N LYS A 40 -1.25 -16.05 5.76
CA LYS A 40 -1.41 -15.27 7.00
C LYS A 40 -2.88 -15.19 7.43
N ILE A 41 -3.78 -14.94 6.49
CA ILE A 41 -5.24 -14.94 6.71
C ILE A 41 -5.70 -16.32 7.21
N GLU A 42 -5.31 -17.40 6.54
CA GLU A 42 -5.65 -18.78 6.93
C GLU A 42 -5.17 -19.12 8.35
N GLU A 43 -3.98 -18.63 8.71
CA GLU A 43 -3.40 -18.81 10.04
C GLU A 43 -3.92 -17.80 11.09
N GLN A 44 -4.83 -16.88 10.72
CA GLN A 44 -5.31 -15.78 11.55
C GLN A 44 -4.18 -14.94 12.16
N LYS A 45 -3.17 -14.64 11.33
CA LYS A 45 -1.99 -13.86 11.70
C LYS A 45 -1.90 -12.57 10.91
N THR A 46 -1.24 -11.60 11.52
CA THR A 46 -0.87 -10.32 10.91
C THR A 46 0.52 -10.36 10.27
N LEU A 47 0.83 -9.34 9.49
CA LEU A 47 2.14 -9.07 8.89
C LEU A 47 2.98 -8.21 9.85
N ASP A 48 4.15 -8.71 10.22
CA ASP A 48 5.14 -8.00 11.04
C ASP A 48 6.22 -7.40 10.16
N ILE A 49 6.29 -6.07 10.09
CA ILE A 49 7.28 -5.37 9.27
C ILE A 49 8.72 -5.48 9.80
N LYS A 50 8.93 -6.00 11.00
CA LYS A 50 10.28 -6.36 11.47
C LYS A 50 10.81 -7.60 10.76
N ASN A 51 9.93 -8.42 10.17
CA ASN A 51 10.31 -9.49 9.26
C ASN A 51 10.53 -8.90 7.86
N PRO A 52 11.75 -8.96 7.29
CA PRO A 52 12.04 -8.37 5.98
C PRO A 52 11.15 -8.88 4.85
N GLU A 53 10.77 -10.16 4.87
CA GLU A 53 9.90 -10.74 3.84
C GLU A 53 8.47 -10.24 3.95
N GLU A 54 7.98 -10.05 5.17
CA GLU A 54 6.63 -9.52 5.40
C GLU A 54 6.60 -8.02 5.14
N LYS A 55 7.67 -7.29 5.48
CA LYS A 55 7.83 -5.88 5.09
C LYS A 55 7.76 -5.71 3.57
N MET A 56 8.47 -6.54 2.81
CA MET A 56 8.42 -6.50 1.35
C MET A 56 7.04 -6.88 0.80
N ALA A 57 6.32 -7.80 1.46
CA ALA A 57 4.94 -8.10 1.11
C ALA A 57 4.01 -6.89 1.36
N VAL A 58 4.20 -6.16 2.47
CA VAL A 58 3.44 -4.92 2.74
C VAL A 58 3.76 -3.84 1.72
N ARG A 59 5.04 -3.68 1.34
CA ARG A 59 5.47 -2.79 0.24
C ARG A 59 4.76 -3.14 -1.07
N ALA A 60 4.74 -4.41 -1.45
CA ALA A 60 4.10 -4.87 -2.68
C ALA A 60 2.60 -4.57 -2.71
N MET A 61 1.90 -4.76 -1.58
CA MET A 61 0.48 -4.43 -1.51
C MET A 61 0.21 -2.93 -1.57
N MET A 62 1.08 -2.11 -0.97
CA MET A 62 0.98 -0.65 -1.12
C MET A 62 1.19 -0.24 -2.58
N GLU A 63 2.25 -0.71 -3.23
CA GLU A 63 2.56 -0.40 -4.63
C GLU A 63 1.40 -0.84 -5.55
N TYR A 64 0.87 -2.04 -5.34
CA TYR A 64 -0.28 -2.55 -6.10
C TYR A 64 -1.55 -1.72 -5.89
N MET A 65 -1.83 -1.29 -4.66
CA MET A 65 -2.96 -0.41 -4.37
C MET A 65 -2.82 0.94 -5.09
N LEU A 66 -1.61 1.51 -5.11
CA LEU A 66 -1.36 2.79 -5.78
C LEU A 66 -1.49 2.64 -7.30
N GLU A 67 -1.00 1.54 -7.89
CA GLU A 67 -1.16 1.23 -9.32
C GLU A 67 -2.65 1.13 -9.70
N LEU A 68 -3.44 0.36 -8.95
CA LEU A 68 -4.89 0.27 -9.16
C LEU A 68 -5.57 1.64 -9.06
N TRP A 69 -5.17 2.46 -8.08
CA TRP A 69 -5.73 3.80 -7.93
C TRP A 69 -5.37 4.70 -9.12
N ASP A 70 -4.12 4.66 -9.59
CA ASP A 70 -3.65 5.42 -10.76
C ASP A 70 -4.41 5.03 -12.04
N GLU A 71 -4.67 3.72 -12.21
CA GLU A 71 -5.45 3.19 -13.33
C GLU A 71 -6.96 3.48 -13.23
N GLY A 72 -7.42 4.03 -12.11
CA GLY A 72 -8.83 4.32 -11.85
C GLY A 72 -9.66 3.11 -11.39
N ALA A 73 -9.03 1.98 -11.08
CA ALA A 73 -9.63 0.82 -10.43
C ALA A 73 -9.82 1.07 -8.91
N THR A 74 -10.58 2.13 -8.60
CA THR A 74 -10.69 2.66 -7.24
C THR A 74 -11.39 1.73 -6.25
N ASP A 75 -12.32 0.89 -6.72
CA ASP A 75 -12.99 -0.07 -5.85
C ASP A 75 -12.03 -1.19 -5.43
N GLU A 76 -11.23 -1.72 -6.36
CA GLU A 76 -10.20 -2.72 -6.10
C GLU A 76 -9.08 -2.16 -5.22
N ALA A 77 -8.60 -0.94 -5.52
CA ALA A 77 -7.60 -0.26 -4.69
C ALA A 77 -8.09 -0.10 -3.25
N LYS A 78 -9.35 0.31 -3.07
CA LYS A 78 -9.96 0.46 -1.75
C LYS A 78 -10.03 -0.87 -0.98
N GLN A 79 -10.39 -1.97 -1.64
CA GLN A 79 -10.41 -3.29 -1.01
C GLN A 79 -9.01 -3.71 -0.54
N VAL A 80 -7.98 -3.49 -1.36
CA VAL A 80 -6.59 -3.72 -0.95
C VAL A 80 -6.25 -2.87 0.28
N GLY A 81 -6.63 -1.60 0.31
CA GLY A 81 -6.43 -0.72 1.46
C GLY A 81 -7.08 -1.25 2.74
N TYR A 82 -8.34 -1.68 2.67
CA TYR A 82 -9.04 -2.27 3.81
C TYR A 82 -8.37 -3.56 4.30
N ASP A 83 -8.01 -4.48 3.40
CA ASP A 83 -7.28 -5.70 3.75
C ASP A 83 -5.99 -5.37 4.51
N MET A 84 -5.24 -4.36 4.06
CA MET A 84 -3.99 -3.96 4.69
C MET A 84 -4.17 -3.28 6.06
N VAL A 85 -5.26 -2.51 6.27
CA VAL A 85 -5.61 -1.98 7.60
C VAL A 85 -5.86 -3.11 8.60
N TYR A 86 -6.47 -4.22 8.15
CA TYR A 86 -6.69 -5.40 8.98
C TYR A 86 -5.40 -6.19 9.22
N LEU A 87 -4.62 -6.45 8.17
CA LEU A 87 -3.53 -7.43 8.18
C LEU A 87 -2.22 -6.95 8.76
N VAL A 88 -1.90 -5.65 8.73
CA VAL A 88 -0.59 -5.15 9.16
C VAL A 88 -0.54 -5.02 10.68
N ASP A 89 0.58 -5.36 11.33
CA ASP A 89 0.80 -5.14 12.77
C ASP A 89 1.74 -3.94 13.02
N ASP A 90 1.40 -2.80 12.43
CA ASP A 90 2.10 -1.53 12.63
C ASP A 90 1.08 -0.38 12.56
N ALA A 91 1.01 0.41 13.63
CA ALA A 91 0.01 1.47 13.76
C ALA A 91 0.18 2.58 12.71
N ARG A 92 1.43 2.93 12.35
CA ARG A 92 1.70 3.99 11.36
C ARG A 92 1.29 3.56 9.97
N LEU A 93 1.51 2.29 9.64
CA LEU A 93 1.08 1.74 8.36
C LEU A 93 -0.44 1.56 8.29
N LYS A 94 -1.10 1.16 9.38
CA LYS A 94 -2.57 1.15 9.42
C LYS A 94 -3.16 2.52 9.17
N GLU A 95 -2.58 3.54 9.80
CA GLU A 95 -2.97 4.93 9.59
C GLU A 95 -2.76 5.34 8.14
N MET A 96 -1.58 5.07 7.57
CA MET A 96 -1.30 5.33 6.15
C MET A 96 -2.33 4.70 5.21
N PHE A 97 -2.61 3.40 5.34
CA PHE A 97 -3.61 2.72 4.51
C PHE A 97 -5.03 3.29 4.73
N THR A 98 -5.38 3.64 5.97
CA THR A 98 -6.65 4.30 6.28
C THR A 98 -6.77 5.64 5.53
N LEU A 99 -5.71 6.46 5.55
CA LEU A 99 -5.69 7.76 4.90
C LEU A 99 -5.70 7.65 3.37
N PHE A 100 -5.02 6.66 2.80
CA PHE A 100 -5.12 6.34 1.38
C PHE A 100 -6.54 5.95 0.98
N VAL A 101 -7.21 5.07 1.74
CA VAL A 101 -8.60 4.72 1.49
C VAL A 101 -9.51 5.95 1.58
N ILE A 102 -9.30 6.83 2.56
CA ILE A 102 -10.05 8.10 2.66
C ILE A 102 -9.83 8.98 1.43
N GLY A 103 -8.62 9.04 0.89
CA GLY A 103 -8.33 9.70 -0.38
C GLY A 103 -9.13 9.14 -1.56
N ILE A 104 -9.21 7.81 -1.65
CA ILE A 104 -10.00 7.09 -2.66
C ILE A 104 -11.51 7.38 -2.47
N LEU A 105 -12.02 7.30 -1.25
CA LEU A 105 -13.42 7.60 -0.91
C LEU A 105 -13.81 9.04 -1.25
N ALA A 106 -12.85 9.97 -1.14
CA ALA A 106 -13.04 11.35 -1.53
C ALA A 106 -13.11 11.56 -3.05
N GLY A 107 -12.88 10.51 -3.86
CA GLY A 107 -12.87 10.58 -5.32
C GLY A 107 -11.69 11.38 -5.87
N LEU A 108 -10.59 11.44 -5.13
CA LEU A 108 -9.37 12.10 -5.58
C LEU A 108 -8.60 11.18 -6.54
N SER A 109 -7.92 11.77 -7.52
CA SER A 109 -6.89 11.04 -8.26
C SER A 109 -5.64 10.89 -7.40
N LEU A 110 -4.84 9.86 -7.69
CA LEU A 110 -3.58 9.62 -6.99
C LEU A 110 -2.68 10.86 -6.97
N ASP A 111 -2.45 11.47 -8.14
CA ASP A 111 -1.66 12.70 -8.29
C ASP A 111 -2.13 13.84 -7.36
N LYS A 112 -3.44 14.12 -7.34
CA LYS A 112 -4.00 15.18 -6.51
C LYS A 112 -3.86 14.87 -5.03
N PHE A 113 -3.99 13.60 -4.66
CA PHE A 113 -3.83 13.18 -3.29
C PHE A 113 -2.38 13.36 -2.82
N PHE A 114 -1.41 12.92 -3.64
CA PHE A 114 0.01 13.08 -3.35
C PHE A 114 0.44 14.54 -3.30
N GLU A 115 0.04 15.36 -4.28
CA GLU A 115 0.37 16.78 -4.31
C GLU A 115 -0.17 17.52 -3.10
N LYS A 116 -1.42 17.22 -2.71
CA LYS A 116 -2.13 17.99 -1.71
C LYS A 116 -1.89 17.51 -0.28
N TYR A 117 -1.74 16.21 -0.02
CA TYR A 117 -1.81 15.68 1.34
C TYR A 117 -0.55 14.94 1.81
N ILE A 118 0.32 14.48 0.92
CA ILE A 118 1.48 13.67 1.29
C ILE A 118 2.71 14.55 1.53
N ASP A 119 3.38 14.34 2.66
CA ASP A 119 4.70 14.89 2.95
C ASP A 119 5.79 13.86 2.64
N LEU A 120 6.39 13.98 1.45
CA LEU A 120 7.46 13.10 0.98
C LEU A 120 8.77 13.22 1.79
N ARG A 121 8.86 14.13 2.77
CA ARG A 121 10.02 14.23 3.67
C ARG A 121 9.96 13.19 4.79
N GLU A 122 8.78 12.64 5.07
CA GLU A 122 8.55 11.67 6.15
C GLU A 122 8.24 10.28 5.59
N ILE A 123 9.30 9.65 5.06
CA ILE A 123 9.24 8.26 4.60
C ILE A 123 9.59 7.31 5.74
N TYR A 124 8.73 6.31 5.97
CA TYR A 124 8.94 5.27 6.98
C TYR A 124 9.49 3.98 6.35
N GLU A 125 10.50 3.40 6.99
CA GLU A 125 11.16 2.16 6.54
C GLU A 125 11.59 2.20 5.05
N ASP A 126 12.04 3.36 4.58
CA ASP A 126 12.53 3.65 3.22
C ASP A 126 11.48 3.62 2.08
N TYR A 127 10.26 3.11 2.33
CA TYR A 127 9.27 2.87 1.27
C TYR A 127 7.88 3.46 1.53
N PHE A 128 7.49 3.66 2.79
CA PHE A 128 6.10 3.96 3.12
C PHE A 128 5.85 5.45 3.31
N PHE A 129 4.85 5.98 2.62
CA PHE A 129 4.46 7.39 2.67
C PHE A 129 3.57 7.67 3.89
N THR A 130 4.18 7.71 5.08
CA THR A 130 3.44 7.94 6.34
C THR A 130 3.32 9.41 6.72
N GLY A 131 4.03 10.30 6.00
CA GLY A 131 3.95 11.74 6.19
C GLY A 131 2.68 12.32 5.55
N PHE A 132 1.85 12.98 6.35
CA PHE A 132 0.70 13.73 5.88
C PHE A 132 0.75 15.15 6.42
N ASN A 133 0.30 16.12 5.62
CA ASN A 133 0.18 17.49 6.09
C ASN A 133 -1.17 17.72 6.81
N ASP A 134 -1.27 18.84 7.52
CA ASP A 134 -2.43 19.19 8.34
C ASP A 134 -3.76 19.27 7.55
N GLU A 135 -3.73 19.46 6.22
CA GLU A 135 -4.95 19.52 5.41
C GLU A 135 -5.66 18.15 5.32
N ILE A 136 -4.99 17.05 5.67
CA ILE A 136 -5.59 15.71 5.70
C ILE A 136 -6.72 15.62 6.73
N ASP A 137 -6.66 16.39 7.81
CA ASP A 137 -7.64 16.36 8.91
C ASP A 137 -9.06 16.68 8.43
N GLU A 138 -9.20 17.64 7.51
CA GLU A 138 -10.49 17.99 6.90
C GLU A 138 -11.08 16.81 6.10
N LEU A 139 -10.21 16.05 5.44
CA LEU A 139 -10.60 14.88 4.66
C LEU A 139 -11.05 13.75 5.59
N VAL A 140 -10.30 13.51 6.66
CA VAL A 140 -10.63 12.51 7.68
C VAL A 140 -11.97 12.82 8.33
N GLU A 141 -12.20 14.07 8.76
CA GLU A 141 -13.46 14.45 9.40
C GLU A 141 -14.68 14.13 8.52
N LYS A 142 -14.54 14.35 7.22
CA LYS A 142 -15.63 14.15 6.25
C LYS A 142 -15.90 12.69 5.92
N TYR A 143 -14.88 11.83 5.87
CA TYR A 143 -14.99 10.47 5.35
C TYR A 143 -14.79 9.35 6.39
N LYS A 144 -14.39 9.65 7.62
CA LYS A 144 -14.19 8.65 8.70
C LYS A 144 -15.41 7.76 8.92
N ASP A 145 -16.63 8.31 8.88
CA ASP A 145 -17.84 7.54 9.15
C ASP A 145 -18.15 6.58 7.99
N GLN A 146 -17.87 6.99 6.75
CA GLN A 146 -17.99 6.12 5.58
C GLN A 146 -16.93 5.02 5.61
N PHE A 147 -15.68 5.36 5.94
CA PHE A 147 -14.61 4.38 6.13
C PHE A 147 -15.01 3.32 7.16
N VAL A 148 -15.46 3.74 8.35
CA VAL A 148 -15.86 2.81 9.42
C VAL A 148 -17.02 1.92 8.98
N LYS A 149 -18.00 2.48 8.26
CA LYS A 149 -19.13 1.71 7.74
C LYS A 149 -18.67 0.64 6.76
N GLU A 150 -17.89 0.99 5.75
CA GLU A 150 -17.43 0.07 4.70
C GLU A 150 -16.40 -0.95 5.22
N PHE A 151 -15.56 -0.57 6.18
CA PHE A 151 -14.56 -1.47 6.78
C PHE A 151 -15.17 -2.57 7.66
N GLN A 152 -16.40 -2.39 8.13
CA GLN A 152 -17.12 -3.36 8.97
C GLN A 152 -18.06 -4.28 8.18
N GLU A 153 -18.30 -4.00 6.90
CA GLU A 153 -19.13 -4.80 5.98
C GLU A 153 -18.34 -6.01 5.44
#